data_AF-A0A4V2A8T5-F1
#
_entry.id   AF-A0A4V2A8T5-F1
#
_cell.length_a   1.000
_cell.length_b   1.000
_cell.length_c   1.000
_cell.angle_alpha   90.00
_cell.angle_beta   90.00
_cell.angle_gamma   90.00
#
_symmetry.space_group_name_H-M   'P 1'
#
loop_
_entity.id
_entity.type
_entity.pdbx_description
1 polymer ?
#
loop_
_entity_poly.entity_id
_entity_poly.type
_entity_poly.pdbx_seq_one_letter_code
_entity_poly.pdbx_strand_id
1 'polypeptide(L)'
;MSLKEYVKKRDFKKTSEPKAGLSKDKNHLMFVIQKHDASRLHYDFRLEMDGVLKSWAVPKGPSTDPKNKRLAMMVEDHPFDYRNFEGIIPQGEYGGGTVIVWDQGTYEPIEEIKGKKAQEKHLLKQLKEGSVKIKLHGEKLNGEFALVKTHGMGENGWLLIKHKDEHASVKDITKSDKSILSGKTIEKMEKSSEKVWQHGHEEDVEEELKKGSKKKAIAEPAEEIQGAEEPSPAIDTAAILKKAPKSRFPAGIKPMLATLVDEPFDDDDWQYEVKWDGYRALAFINKGEVELLSRNKKSFNEKFYPIHKILSGWKLDAVIDGEILVLNDKGVSNFGNLQNWRSEADGELVFYVFDLLWYDGKNIMELPLWQ
;
A
#
# COMPACT_ATOMS: atom_id res chain seq x y z
N MET A 1 -6.94 15.59 -5.82
CA MET A 1 -6.73 14.66 -6.95
C MET A 1 -8.07 14.50 -7.66
N SER A 2 -8.09 14.28 -8.97
CA SER A 2 -9.32 14.39 -9.79
C SER A 2 -9.88 13.03 -10.19
N LEU A 3 -11.17 12.97 -10.54
CA LEU A 3 -11.81 11.76 -11.09
C LEU A 3 -11.12 11.26 -12.38
N LYS A 4 -10.41 12.14 -13.12
CA LYS A 4 -9.60 11.75 -14.28
C LYS A 4 -8.42 10.85 -13.88
N GLU A 5 -7.80 11.12 -12.74
CA GLU A 5 -6.72 10.28 -12.20
C GLU A 5 -7.27 8.92 -11.74
N TYR A 6 -8.49 8.89 -11.22
CA TYR A 6 -9.19 7.64 -10.91
C TYR A 6 -9.39 6.78 -12.16
N VAL A 7 -10.04 7.32 -13.19
CA VAL A 7 -10.32 6.59 -14.44
C VAL A 7 -9.03 6.12 -15.13
N LYS A 8 -7.95 6.91 -15.08
CA LYS A 8 -6.67 6.54 -15.67
C LYS A 8 -5.99 5.35 -14.96
N LYS A 9 -6.26 5.16 -13.67
CA LYS A 9 -5.61 4.13 -12.84
C LYS A 9 -6.34 2.78 -12.82
N ARG A 10 -7.51 2.64 -13.46
CA ARG A 10 -8.32 1.41 -13.42
C ARG A 10 -8.57 0.88 -14.83
N ASP A 11 -8.44 -0.44 -15.00
CA ASP A 11 -8.97 -1.13 -16.16
C ASP A 11 -10.36 -1.70 -15.85
N PHE A 12 -11.40 -0.96 -16.21
CA PHE A 12 -12.80 -1.35 -16.01
C PHE A 12 -13.28 -2.52 -16.90
N LYS A 13 -12.40 -3.11 -17.72
CA LYS A 13 -12.67 -4.42 -18.34
C LYS A 13 -12.30 -5.56 -17.39
N LYS A 14 -11.44 -5.30 -16.40
CA LYS A 14 -10.93 -6.28 -15.43
C LYS A 14 -11.56 -6.10 -14.04
N THR A 15 -11.87 -4.87 -13.66
CA THR A 15 -12.53 -4.56 -12.38
C THR A 15 -14.01 -4.28 -12.55
N SER A 16 -14.82 -4.74 -11.59
CA SER A 16 -16.25 -4.43 -11.50
C SER A 16 -16.55 -3.10 -10.79
N GLU A 17 -15.52 -2.28 -10.58
CA GLU A 17 -15.66 -0.95 -9.97
C GLU A 17 -16.48 0.01 -10.86
N PRO A 18 -17.36 0.85 -10.29
CA PRO A 18 -18.17 1.78 -11.07
C PRO A 18 -17.32 2.89 -11.71
N LYS A 19 -17.74 3.34 -12.90
CA LYS A 19 -17.07 4.40 -13.69
C LYS A 19 -17.54 5.81 -13.33
N ALA A 20 -18.80 5.95 -12.94
CA ALA A 20 -19.47 7.22 -12.69
C ALA A 20 -20.65 7.01 -11.73
N GLY A 21 -21.17 8.11 -11.20
CA GLY A 21 -22.33 8.13 -10.32
C GLY A 21 -22.52 9.53 -9.76
N LEU A 22 -23.77 9.95 -9.54
CA LEU A 22 -24.09 11.21 -8.88
C LEU A 22 -25.08 10.94 -7.75
N SER A 23 -24.92 11.65 -6.64
CA SER A 23 -25.86 11.57 -5.53
C SER A 23 -27.24 12.04 -5.93
N LYS A 24 -28.23 11.16 -5.76
CA LYS A 24 -29.65 11.47 -5.98
C LYS A 24 -30.29 12.15 -4.77
N ASP A 25 -29.64 12.10 -3.61
CA ASP A 25 -30.12 12.77 -2.40
C ASP A 25 -29.87 14.28 -2.51
N LYS A 26 -30.95 15.08 -2.40
CA LYS A 26 -30.87 16.54 -2.49
C LYS A 26 -30.71 17.23 -1.13
N ASN A 27 -30.86 16.48 -0.05
CA ASN A 27 -30.99 17.00 1.31
C ASN A 27 -29.73 16.75 2.14
N HIS A 28 -29.08 15.59 1.98
CA HIS A 28 -27.93 15.20 2.81
C HIS A 28 -26.70 14.86 1.97
N LEU A 29 -25.52 15.08 2.55
CA LEU A 29 -24.25 14.57 2.03
C LEU A 29 -24.00 13.18 2.60
N MET A 30 -23.43 12.30 1.78
CA MET A 30 -23.20 10.90 2.15
C MET A 30 -21.73 10.64 2.44
N PHE A 31 -21.45 9.82 3.44
CA PHE A 31 -20.10 9.27 3.64
C PHE A 31 -20.13 7.76 3.54
N VAL A 32 -18.96 7.20 3.27
CA VAL A 32 -18.72 5.75 3.27
C VAL A 32 -17.35 5.48 3.84
N ILE A 33 -17.23 4.38 4.58
CA ILE A 33 -15.97 3.83 5.04
C ILE A 33 -15.89 2.40 4.54
N GLN A 34 -14.96 2.15 3.65
CA GLN A 34 -14.68 0.80 3.16
C GLN A 34 -13.51 0.19 3.92
N LYS A 35 -13.64 -1.04 4.38
CA LYS A 35 -12.52 -1.82 4.90
C LYS A 35 -11.94 -2.60 3.73
N HIS A 36 -10.66 -2.39 3.48
CA HIS A 36 -10.00 -2.84 2.27
C HIS A 36 -8.78 -3.67 2.64
N ASP A 37 -8.84 -4.96 2.33
CA ASP A 37 -7.72 -5.89 2.46
C ASP A 37 -6.96 -5.99 1.14
N ALA A 38 -6.12 -4.99 0.89
CA ALA A 38 -5.19 -4.96 -0.23
C ALA A 38 -3.84 -5.57 0.19
N SER A 39 -2.71 -5.06 -0.32
CA SER A 39 -1.37 -5.39 0.22
C SER A 39 -1.26 -5.13 1.73
N ARG A 40 -2.07 -4.21 2.25
CA ARG A 40 -2.26 -3.98 3.69
C ARG A 40 -3.73 -3.76 3.96
N LEU A 41 -4.22 -4.30 5.07
CA LEU A 41 -5.50 -3.89 5.61
C LEU A 41 -5.50 -2.39 5.94
N HIS A 42 -6.44 -1.67 5.36
CA HIS A 42 -6.69 -0.27 5.66
C HIS A 42 -8.18 0.04 5.53
N TYR A 43 -8.54 1.29 5.87
CA TYR A 43 -9.91 1.78 5.72
C TYR A 43 -9.91 2.99 4.80
N ASP A 44 -10.68 2.93 3.73
CA ASP A 44 -10.91 4.07 2.85
C ASP A 44 -12.07 4.89 3.39
N PHE A 45 -11.77 6.07 3.93
CA PHE A 45 -12.73 7.03 4.43
C PHE A 45 -13.09 8.01 3.32
N ARG A 46 -14.36 8.12 2.97
CA ARG A 46 -14.79 8.92 1.82
C ARG A 46 -15.99 9.81 2.13
N LEU A 47 -15.95 11.04 1.60
CA LEU A 47 -16.97 12.07 1.78
C LEU A 47 -17.47 12.55 0.41
N GLU A 48 -18.79 12.59 0.23
CA GLU A 48 -19.43 13.16 -0.96
C GLU A 48 -19.24 14.67 -1.02
N MET A 49 -18.45 15.17 -1.99
CA MET A 49 -18.38 16.60 -2.31
C MET A 49 -18.12 16.79 -3.80
N ASP A 50 -18.78 17.78 -4.42
CA ASP A 50 -18.64 18.13 -5.83
C ASP A 50 -18.99 16.95 -6.77
N GLY A 51 -20.01 16.17 -6.38
CA GLY A 51 -20.48 15.00 -7.13
C GLY A 51 -19.54 13.79 -7.12
N VAL A 52 -18.46 13.83 -6.35
CA VAL A 52 -17.48 12.74 -6.20
C VAL A 52 -17.23 12.41 -4.74
N LEU A 53 -16.52 11.31 -4.48
CA LEU A 53 -16.09 10.89 -3.16
C LEU A 53 -14.64 11.33 -2.91
N LYS A 54 -14.47 12.42 -2.15
CA LYS A 54 -13.16 12.83 -1.63
C LYS A 54 -12.69 11.76 -0.64
N SER A 55 -11.52 11.19 -0.88
CA SER A 55 -11.12 9.93 -0.26
C SER A 55 -9.80 10.02 0.50
N TRP A 56 -9.71 9.31 1.62
CA TRP A 56 -8.50 9.13 2.42
C TRP A 56 -8.30 7.67 2.82
N ALA A 57 -7.10 7.14 2.61
CA ALA A 57 -6.70 5.85 3.17
C ALA A 57 -6.27 6.03 4.63
N VAL A 58 -6.89 5.29 5.55
CA VAL A 58 -6.67 5.33 7.01
C VAL A 58 -6.11 3.98 7.45
N PRO A 59 -4.77 3.80 7.55
CA PRO A 59 -4.16 2.48 7.73
C PRO A 59 -4.58 1.72 8.99
N LYS A 60 -4.83 2.44 10.09
CA LYS A 60 -5.26 1.85 11.37
C LYS A 60 -6.77 1.96 11.61
N GLY A 61 -7.52 2.36 10.60
CA GLY A 61 -8.95 2.66 10.71
C GLY A 61 -9.28 3.88 11.57
N PRO A 62 -10.57 4.26 11.60
CA PRO A 62 -11.05 5.33 12.47
C PRO A 62 -10.91 4.95 13.96
N SER A 63 -10.94 5.95 14.83
CA SER A 63 -10.97 5.76 16.29
C SER A 63 -12.12 6.57 16.87
N THR A 64 -12.83 6.02 17.84
CA THR A 64 -13.81 6.74 18.66
C THR A 64 -13.18 7.37 19.91
N ASP A 65 -11.91 7.13 20.18
CA ASP A 65 -11.17 7.80 21.26
C ASP A 65 -10.61 9.15 20.77
N PRO A 66 -10.99 10.29 21.38
CA PRO A 66 -10.48 11.61 21.03
C PRO A 66 -8.97 11.79 21.21
N LYS A 67 -8.32 10.94 22.02
CA LYS A 67 -6.87 10.98 22.23
C LYS A 67 -6.09 10.38 21.06
N ASN A 68 -6.74 9.54 20.26
CA ASN A 68 -6.11 8.85 19.15
C ASN A 68 -6.19 9.70 17.88
N LYS A 69 -5.02 10.10 17.37
CA LYS A 69 -4.89 10.76 16.07
C LYS A 69 -4.54 9.70 15.03
N ARG A 70 -5.43 9.48 14.06
CA ARG A 70 -5.24 8.48 13.00
C ARG A 70 -4.66 9.16 11.77
N LEU A 71 -3.58 8.61 11.20
CA LEU A 71 -3.08 9.05 9.91
C LEU A 71 -4.14 8.77 8.83
N ALA A 72 -4.44 9.77 8.02
CA ALA A 72 -5.34 9.71 6.88
C ALA A 72 -4.61 10.26 5.65
N MET A 73 -4.26 9.40 4.71
CA MET A 73 -3.55 9.78 3.49
C MET A 73 -4.56 10.10 2.41
N MET A 74 -4.57 11.34 1.91
CA MET A 74 -5.50 11.72 0.84
C MET A 74 -5.15 10.99 -0.47
N VAL A 75 -6.15 10.34 -1.08
CA VAL A 75 -6.03 9.57 -2.33
C VAL A 75 -6.90 10.17 -3.43
N GLU A 76 -7.02 9.51 -4.58
CA GLU A 76 -7.82 9.98 -5.70
C GLU A 76 -9.31 10.10 -5.35
N ASP A 77 -10.01 11.00 -6.03
CA ASP A 77 -11.46 11.09 -5.94
C ASP A 77 -12.08 9.82 -6.56
N HIS A 78 -13.11 9.27 -5.93
CA HIS A 78 -13.83 8.10 -6.44
C HIS A 78 -15.22 8.52 -6.95
N PRO A 79 -15.81 7.80 -7.92
CA PRO A 79 -17.17 8.08 -8.37
C PRO A 79 -18.16 7.82 -7.23
N PHE A 80 -19.27 8.56 -7.20
CA PHE A 80 -20.24 8.45 -6.11
C PHE A 80 -20.77 7.03 -5.90
N ASP A 81 -21.04 6.30 -7.00
CA ASP A 81 -21.60 4.95 -6.95
C ASP A 81 -20.64 3.93 -6.31
N TYR A 82 -19.35 4.26 -6.21
CA TYR A 82 -18.34 3.44 -5.52
C TYR A 82 -18.69 3.18 -4.05
N ARG A 83 -19.53 4.03 -3.46
CA ARG A 83 -19.94 3.91 -2.05
C ARG A 83 -20.62 2.57 -1.71
N ASN A 84 -21.21 1.91 -2.71
CA ASN A 84 -21.94 0.66 -2.52
C ASN A 84 -21.12 -0.57 -2.95
N PHE A 85 -19.87 -0.38 -3.38
CA PHE A 85 -19.06 -1.47 -3.91
C PHE A 85 -18.55 -2.37 -2.78
N GLU A 86 -18.87 -3.66 -2.88
CA GLU A 86 -18.25 -4.75 -2.14
C GLU A 86 -17.86 -5.88 -3.10
N GLY A 87 -16.65 -6.41 -2.94
CA GLY A 87 -16.16 -7.45 -3.84
C GLY A 87 -14.66 -7.59 -3.80
N ILE A 88 -14.15 -8.34 -4.77
CA ILE A 88 -12.72 -8.59 -4.95
C ILE A 88 -12.26 -7.76 -6.15
N ILE A 89 -11.28 -6.88 -5.91
CA ILE A 89 -10.53 -6.21 -6.97
C ILE A 89 -9.39 -7.15 -7.36
N PRO A 90 -9.23 -7.51 -8.66
CA PRO A 90 -8.22 -8.46 -9.09
C PRO A 90 -6.81 -8.12 -8.58
N GLN A 91 -6.04 -9.13 -8.20
CA GLN A 91 -4.64 -8.94 -7.84
C GLN A 91 -3.87 -8.39 -9.06
N GLY A 92 -3.04 -7.37 -8.84
CA GLY A 92 -2.30 -6.66 -9.89
C GLY A 92 -2.98 -5.37 -10.37
N GLU A 93 -4.29 -5.21 -10.14
CA GLU A 93 -4.97 -3.93 -10.39
C GLU A 93 -4.69 -2.93 -9.24
N TYR A 94 -4.85 -1.63 -9.53
CA TYR A 94 -4.65 -0.59 -8.53
C TYR A 94 -5.71 -0.68 -7.43
N GLY A 95 -5.28 -1.03 -6.21
CA GLY A 95 -6.19 -1.35 -5.11
C GLY A 95 -6.68 -2.80 -5.14
N GLY A 96 -5.95 -3.71 -5.77
CA GLY A 96 -6.24 -5.16 -5.72
C GLY A 96 -6.35 -5.67 -4.29
N GLY A 97 -7.41 -6.41 -4.01
CA GLY A 97 -7.79 -6.80 -2.65
C GLY A 97 -9.29 -6.95 -2.45
N THR A 98 -9.67 -7.35 -1.24
CA THR A 98 -11.08 -7.52 -0.88
C THR A 98 -11.61 -6.25 -0.22
N VAL A 99 -12.72 -5.74 -0.74
CA VAL A 99 -13.37 -4.52 -0.25
C VAL A 99 -14.74 -4.85 0.33
N ILE A 100 -15.00 -4.33 1.53
CA ILE A 100 -16.33 -4.31 2.13
C ILE A 100 -16.72 -2.89 2.56
N VAL A 101 -18.00 -2.56 2.50
CA VAL A 101 -18.58 -1.35 3.08
C VAL A 101 -18.73 -1.55 4.58
N TRP A 102 -17.75 -1.06 5.31
CA TRP A 102 -17.65 -1.22 6.75
C TRP A 102 -18.59 -0.29 7.51
N ASP A 103 -18.83 0.92 7.01
CA ASP A 103 -19.80 1.87 7.55
C ASP A 103 -20.27 2.83 6.45
N GLN A 104 -21.47 3.38 6.60
CA GLN A 104 -22.06 4.33 5.66
C GLN A 104 -23.13 5.13 6.39
N GLY A 105 -23.37 6.34 5.92
CA GLY A 105 -24.43 7.17 6.46
C GLY A 105 -24.43 8.55 5.85
N THR A 106 -25.05 9.49 6.55
CA THR A 106 -25.04 10.90 6.20
C THR A 106 -24.03 11.66 7.05
N TYR A 107 -23.62 12.82 6.57
CA TYR A 107 -22.81 13.74 7.36
C TYR A 107 -23.14 15.19 7.05
N GLU A 108 -22.78 16.06 7.98
CA GLU A 108 -22.97 17.50 7.89
C GLU A 108 -21.75 18.23 8.48
N PRO A 109 -21.50 19.50 8.13
CA PRO A 109 -20.53 20.31 8.86
C PRO A 109 -20.93 20.45 10.33
N ILE A 110 -19.96 20.61 11.23
CA ILE A 110 -20.24 20.86 12.66
C ILE A 110 -20.97 22.20 12.84
N GLU A 111 -20.69 23.18 11.97
CA GLU A 111 -21.44 24.43 11.96
C GLU A 111 -22.85 24.23 11.37
N GLU A 112 -23.88 24.76 12.06
CA GLU A 112 -25.25 24.70 11.58
C GLU A 112 -25.45 25.51 10.29
N ILE A 113 -25.45 24.81 9.15
CA ILE A 113 -25.65 25.40 7.82
C ILE A 113 -26.85 24.72 7.17
N LYS A 114 -27.83 25.52 6.74
CA LYS A 114 -29.05 25.01 6.10
C LYS A 114 -28.82 24.73 4.62
N GLY A 115 -29.13 23.50 4.21
CA GLY A 115 -29.20 23.07 2.83
C GLY A 115 -27.89 22.47 2.30
N LYS A 116 -28.01 21.34 1.61
CA LYS A 116 -26.91 20.53 1.08
C LYS A 116 -25.85 21.34 0.32
N LYS A 117 -26.27 22.20 -0.61
CA LYS A 117 -25.34 23.01 -1.43
C LYS A 117 -24.50 23.98 -0.59
N ALA A 118 -25.10 24.57 0.44
CA ALA A 118 -24.39 25.51 1.32
C ALA A 118 -23.39 24.76 2.22
N GLN A 119 -23.81 23.61 2.76
CA GLN A 119 -22.95 22.71 3.53
C GLN A 119 -21.76 22.24 2.70
N GLU A 120 -22.01 21.74 1.48
CA GLU A 120 -20.97 21.28 0.55
C GLU A 120 -19.97 22.38 0.20
N LYS A 121 -20.46 23.60 -0.13
CA LYS A 121 -19.60 24.75 -0.42
C LYS A 121 -18.71 25.11 0.77
N HIS A 122 -19.24 25.07 1.98
CA HIS A 122 -18.49 25.34 3.21
C HIS A 122 -17.42 24.27 3.46
N LEU A 123 -17.77 23.00 3.31
CA LEU A 123 -16.86 21.87 3.47
C LEU A 123 -15.74 21.86 2.41
N LEU A 124 -16.03 22.23 1.16
CA LEU A 124 -15.02 22.39 0.10
C LEU A 124 -14.01 23.50 0.44
N LYS A 125 -14.47 24.59 1.07
CA LYS A 125 -13.59 25.66 1.56
C LYS A 125 -12.68 25.12 2.68
N GLN A 126 -13.25 24.43 3.66
CA GLN A 126 -12.51 23.78 4.74
C GLN A 126 -11.47 22.76 4.24
N LEU A 127 -11.83 21.99 3.20
CA LEU A 127 -10.93 21.04 2.54
C LEU A 127 -9.72 21.76 1.91
N LYS A 128 -9.96 22.90 1.25
CA LYS A 128 -8.88 23.71 0.67
C LYS A 128 -7.98 24.34 1.74
N GLU A 129 -8.57 24.73 2.87
CA GLU A 129 -7.86 25.28 4.03
C GLU A 129 -7.10 24.22 4.84
N GLY A 130 -7.37 22.93 4.60
CA GLY A 130 -6.71 21.83 5.28
C GLY A 130 -7.32 21.45 6.63
N SER A 131 -8.58 21.81 6.90
CA SER A 131 -9.25 21.52 8.17
C SER A 131 -10.74 21.32 7.97
N VAL A 132 -11.15 20.06 7.79
CA VAL A 132 -12.54 19.65 7.58
C VAL A 132 -13.13 19.16 8.89
N LYS A 133 -14.25 19.75 9.31
CA LYS A 133 -14.95 19.42 10.55
C LYS A 133 -16.36 18.96 10.23
N ILE A 134 -16.68 17.73 10.61
CA ILE A 134 -17.92 17.07 10.22
C ILE A 134 -18.55 16.34 11.41
N LYS A 135 -19.86 16.20 11.35
CA LYS A 135 -20.64 15.31 12.20
C LYS A 135 -21.14 14.15 11.36
N LEU A 136 -20.76 12.94 11.74
CA LEU A 136 -21.17 11.69 11.09
C LEU A 136 -22.44 11.14 11.73
N HIS A 137 -23.32 10.62 10.89
CA HIS A 137 -24.54 9.90 11.27
C HIS A 137 -24.55 8.57 10.51
N GLY A 138 -23.81 7.59 11.03
CA GLY A 138 -23.63 6.27 10.43
C GLY A 138 -24.17 5.13 11.29
N GLU A 139 -24.04 3.92 10.75
CA GLU A 139 -24.38 2.69 11.47
C GLU A 139 -23.36 2.38 12.58
N LYS A 140 -22.07 2.70 12.35
CA LYS A 140 -20.99 2.48 13.33
C LYS A 140 -20.42 3.77 13.89
N LEU A 141 -20.03 4.71 13.04
CA LEU A 141 -19.48 5.99 13.48
C LEU A 141 -20.55 7.06 13.58
N ASN A 142 -20.62 7.67 14.76
CA ASN A 142 -21.51 8.77 15.06
C ASN A 142 -20.75 9.89 15.77
N GLY A 143 -21.26 11.11 15.62
CA GLY A 143 -20.73 12.30 16.27
C GLY A 143 -19.65 13.02 15.47
N GLU A 144 -18.93 13.90 16.15
CA GLU A 144 -18.04 14.88 15.55
C GLU A 144 -16.62 14.34 15.30
N PHE A 145 -16.09 14.64 14.12
CA PHE A 145 -14.74 14.31 13.66
C PHE A 145 -14.10 15.50 12.93
N ALA A 146 -12.78 15.51 12.92
CA ALA A 146 -11.97 16.46 12.15
C ALA A 146 -10.93 15.74 11.31
N LEU A 147 -10.77 16.19 10.06
CA LEU A 147 -9.65 15.88 9.18
C LEU A 147 -8.76 17.13 9.08
N VAL A 148 -7.54 17.04 9.59
CA VAL A 148 -6.59 18.18 9.62
C VAL A 148 -5.35 17.84 8.82
N LYS A 149 -5.03 18.64 7.81
CA LYS A 149 -3.83 18.50 6.99
C LYS A 149 -2.58 18.86 7.80
N THR A 150 -1.56 18.00 7.75
CA THR A 150 -0.34 18.18 8.53
C THR A 150 0.86 18.47 7.64
N HIS A 151 1.63 19.49 7.99
CA HIS A 151 2.91 19.77 7.35
C HIS A 151 3.97 18.82 7.92
N GLY A 152 4.75 18.16 7.05
CA GLY A 152 5.81 17.24 7.45
C GLY A 152 5.51 15.75 7.33
N MET A 153 4.29 15.35 6.94
CA MET A 153 3.91 13.94 6.68
C MET A 153 3.65 13.64 5.19
N GLY A 154 4.38 14.33 4.31
CA GLY A 154 4.16 14.31 2.85
C GLY A 154 3.08 15.31 2.40
N GLU A 155 2.98 15.55 1.08
CA GLU A 155 2.06 16.57 0.52
C GLU A 155 0.58 16.24 0.74
N ASN A 156 0.26 14.98 1.00
CA ASN A 156 -1.10 14.42 1.13
C ASN A 156 -1.43 13.90 2.54
N GLY A 157 -0.62 14.21 3.56
CA GLY A 157 -0.82 13.72 4.92
C GLY A 157 -1.86 14.51 5.71
N TRP A 158 -2.87 13.81 6.25
CA TRP A 158 -3.90 14.35 7.15
C TRP A 158 -3.99 13.52 8.43
N LEU A 159 -4.64 14.09 9.45
CA LEU A 159 -5.03 13.40 10.66
C LEU A 159 -6.55 13.36 10.77
N LEU A 160 -7.10 12.16 10.93
CA LEU A 160 -8.48 11.94 11.36
C LEU A 160 -8.52 11.87 12.88
N ILE A 161 -9.34 12.74 13.48
CA ILE A 161 -9.40 12.95 14.93
C ILE A 161 -10.87 12.97 15.36
N LYS A 162 -11.23 12.17 16.36
CA LYS A 162 -12.55 12.22 16.98
C LYS A 162 -12.62 13.40 17.95
N HIS A 163 -13.70 14.18 17.92
CA HIS A 163 -13.97 15.18 18.95
C HIS A 163 -14.57 14.55 20.20
N LYS A 164 -14.42 15.23 21.33
CA LYS A 164 -15.02 14.80 22.59
C LYS A 164 -16.51 15.17 22.60
N ASP A 165 -17.36 14.20 22.37
CA ASP A 165 -18.82 14.30 22.42
C ASP A 165 -19.44 13.05 23.09
N GLU A 166 -20.76 12.91 23.02
CA GLU A 166 -21.52 11.79 23.60
C GLU A 166 -21.20 10.41 22.97
N HIS A 167 -20.65 10.39 21.75
CA HIS A 167 -20.29 9.16 21.03
C HIS A 167 -18.81 8.78 21.20
N ALA A 168 -18.02 9.58 21.92
CA ALA A 168 -16.62 9.28 22.19
C ALA A 168 -16.47 8.04 23.09
N SER A 169 -15.61 7.11 22.68
CA SER A 169 -15.37 5.85 23.41
C SER A 169 -13.95 5.36 23.23
N VAL A 170 -13.34 4.84 24.30
CA VAL A 170 -12.02 4.18 24.27
C VAL A 170 -12.07 2.76 23.68
N LYS A 171 -13.26 2.23 23.42
CA LYS A 171 -13.41 0.91 22.80
C LYS A 171 -12.91 0.96 21.36
N ASP A 172 -12.23 -0.11 20.95
CA ASP A 172 -11.77 -0.24 19.57
C ASP A 172 -12.94 -0.60 18.65
N ILE A 173 -13.44 0.40 17.93
CA ILE A 173 -14.56 0.28 17.00
C ILE A 173 -14.24 -0.64 15.80
N THR A 174 -12.96 -0.79 15.44
CA THR A 174 -12.53 -1.58 14.27
C THR A 174 -12.78 -3.08 14.44
N LYS A 175 -13.05 -3.53 15.68
CA LYS A 175 -13.47 -4.90 16.00
C LYS A 175 -14.87 -5.24 15.49
N SER A 176 -15.71 -4.24 15.18
CA SER A 176 -16.96 -4.47 14.47
C SER A 176 -16.66 -4.71 12.99
N ASP A 177 -16.28 -5.93 12.64
CA ASP A 177 -15.56 -6.26 11.41
C ASP A 177 -16.43 -6.62 10.20
N LYS A 178 -17.75 -6.64 10.37
CA LYS A 178 -18.73 -7.01 9.33
C LYS A 178 -19.12 -5.83 8.45
N SER A 179 -19.46 -6.12 7.20
CA SER A 179 -20.15 -5.21 6.30
C SER A 179 -21.51 -4.79 6.87
N ILE A 180 -21.91 -3.54 6.63
CA ILE A 180 -23.27 -3.07 6.93
C ILE A 180 -24.27 -3.39 5.79
N LEU A 181 -23.79 -3.69 4.58
CA LEU A 181 -24.63 -3.99 3.43
C LEU A 181 -24.91 -5.50 3.34
N SER A 182 -23.87 -6.32 3.34
CA SER A 182 -23.98 -7.77 3.21
C SER A 182 -23.90 -8.53 4.53
N GLY A 183 -23.47 -7.90 5.62
CA GLY A 183 -23.21 -8.58 6.90
C GLY A 183 -21.99 -9.52 6.89
N LYS A 184 -21.24 -9.58 5.79
CA LYS A 184 -20.07 -10.44 5.61
C LYS A 184 -18.79 -9.80 6.15
N THR A 185 -17.84 -10.63 6.55
CA THR A 185 -16.45 -10.22 6.82
C THR A 185 -15.62 -10.32 5.54
N ILE A 186 -14.43 -9.73 5.50
CA ILE A 186 -13.48 -9.89 4.38
C ILE A 186 -13.25 -11.36 4.04
N GLU A 187 -12.96 -12.20 5.04
CA GLU A 187 -12.72 -13.64 4.86
C GLU A 187 -13.91 -14.36 4.21
N LYS A 188 -15.14 -13.94 4.52
CA LYS A 188 -16.35 -14.52 3.90
C LYS A 188 -16.57 -13.99 2.49
N MET A 189 -16.23 -12.73 2.22
CA MET A 189 -16.30 -12.14 0.89
C MET A 189 -15.31 -12.81 -0.07
N GLU A 190 -14.09 -13.09 0.39
CA GLU A 190 -13.07 -13.80 -0.38
C GLU A 190 -13.51 -15.21 -0.78
N LYS A 191 -14.19 -15.90 0.12
CA LYS A 191 -14.70 -17.26 -0.14
C LYS A 191 -15.89 -17.28 -1.09
N SER A 192 -16.63 -16.17 -1.22
CA SER A 192 -17.70 -16.02 -2.22
C SER A 192 -17.19 -15.49 -3.57
N SER A 193 -16.02 -15.96 -4.02
CA SER A 193 -15.19 -15.42 -5.10
C SER A 193 -15.83 -15.28 -6.48
N GLU A 194 -17.06 -15.75 -6.68
CA GLU A 194 -17.73 -15.81 -7.98
C GLU A 194 -18.74 -14.68 -8.20
N LYS A 195 -19.00 -13.83 -7.18
CA LYS A 195 -20.03 -12.79 -7.25
C LYS A 195 -19.55 -11.45 -6.70
N VAL A 196 -19.83 -10.39 -7.45
CA VAL A 196 -19.61 -9.00 -7.02
C VAL A 196 -20.94 -8.44 -6.53
N TRP A 197 -20.92 -7.67 -5.45
CA TRP A 197 -22.15 -7.07 -4.94
C TRP A 197 -22.38 -5.72 -5.63
N GLN A 198 -23.45 -5.64 -6.43
CA GLN A 198 -23.86 -4.42 -7.11
C GLN A 198 -25.34 -4.11 -6.78
N HIS A 199 -25.64 -2.83 -6.56
CA HIS A 199 -27.02 -2.34 -6.45
C HIS A 199 -27.96 -3.13 -5.51
N GLY A 200 -27.49 -3.61 -4.35
CA GLY A 200 -28.37 -4.29 -3.39
C GLY A 200 -28.41 -5.82 -3.51
N HIS A 201 -27.69 -6.43 -4.45
CA HIS A 201 -27.70 -7.87 -4.68
C HIS A 201 -26.36 -8.39 -5.20
N GLU A 202 -26.16 -9.71 -5.12
CA GLU A 202 -24.99 -10.39 -5.70
C GLU A 202 -25.23 -10.63 -7.19
N GLU A 203 -24.33 -10.14 -8.04
CA GLU A 203 -24.33 -10.38 -9.48
C GLU A 203 -23.13 -11.28 -9.85
N ASP A 204 -23.35 -12.18 -10.82
CA ASP A 204 -22.29 -13.00 -11.40
C ASP A 204 -21.40 -12.12 -12.28
N VAL A 205 -20.08 -12.32 -12.22
CA VAL A 205 -19.14 -11.63 -13.13
C VAL A 205 -19.38 -12.15 -14.55
N GLU A 206 -19.82 -11.27 -15.47
CA GLU A 206 -20.13 -11.63 -16.86
C GLU A 206 -18.99 -12.44 -17.54
N GLU A 207 -19.40 -13.42 -18.33
CA GLU A 207 -18.66 -14.63 -18.70
C GLU A 207 -17.51 -14.44 -19.73
N GLU A 208 -17.12 -13.22 -20.07
CA GLU A 208 -16.08 -12.98 -21.10
C GLU A 208 -14.62 -13.09 -20.61
N LEU A 209 -14.38 -13.21 -19.30
CA LEU A 209 -13.03 -13.43 -18.75
C LEU A 209 -12.66 -14.92 -18.56
N LYS A 210 -13.52 -15.87 -18.97
CA LYS A 210 -13.35 -17.32 -18.74
C LYS A 210 -12.38 -18.06 -19.69
N LYS A 211 -11.21 -17.49 -20.00
CA LYS A 211 -10.08 -18.30 -20.50
C LYS A 211 -8.83 -18.00 -19.67
N GLY A 212 -8.68 -18.72 -18.56
CA GLY A 212 -7.44 -18.69 -17.78
C GLY A 212 -7.48 -19.32 -16.41
N SER A 213 -8.55 -19.99 -15.98
CA SER A 213 -8.56 -20.63 -14.66
C SER A 213 -9.42 -21.88 -14.63
N LYS A 214 -8.81 -23.02 -14.99
CA LYS A 214 -9.21 -24.31 -14.43
C LYS A 214 -8.33 -24.57 -13.21
N LYS A 215 -8.91 -24.42 -12.02
CA LYS A 215 -8.38 -24.96 -10.77
C LYS A 215 -8.17 -26.47 -10.91
N LYS A 216 -6.98 -26.97 -10.61
CA LYS A 216 -6.78 -28.36 -10.22
C LYS A 216 -6.78 -28.43 -8.69
N ALA A 217 -7.57 -29.36 -8.17
CA ALA A 217 -7.92 -29.51 -6.76
C ALA A 217 -6.71 -29.84 -5.87
N ILE A 218 -6.83 -29.41 -4.61
CA ILE A 218 -5.94 -29.69 -3.49
C ILE A 218 -6.04 -31.19 -3.13
N ALA A 219 -4.90 -31.84 -2.93
CA ALA A 219 -4.77 -33.06 -2.14
C ALA A 219 -3.78 -32.79 -0.97
N GLU A 220 -4.16 -33.21 0.23
CA GLU A 220 -3.37 -33.25 1.47
C GLU A 220 -2.20 -34.27 1.39
N PRO A 221 -1.37 -34.43 2.45
CA PRO A 221 -0.69 -33.46 3.31
C PRO A 221 0.85 -33.53 3.11
N ALA A 222 1.56 -32.63 3.81
CA ALA A 222 3.02 -32.49 3.90
C ALA A 222 3.87 -33.74 3.61
N GLU A 223 4.63 -33.70 2.52
CA GLU A 223 5.93 -34.36 2.43
C GLU A 223 7.02 -33.29 2.53
N GLU A 224 8.00 -33.55 3.39
CA GLU A 224 9.22 -32.77 3.54
C GLU A 224 9.85 -32.50 2.17
N ILE A 225 9.93 -31.23 1.78
CA ILE A 225 10.80 -30.83 0.68
C ILE A 225 12.22 -30.94 1.22
N GLN A 226 12.82 -32.12 1.06
CA GLN A 226 14.26 -32.24 0.99
C GLN A 226 14.72 -31.33 -0.15
N GLY A 227 15.43 -30.26 0.22
CA GLY A 227 16.10 -29.39 -0.74
C GLY A 227 17.02 -30.24 -1.60
N ALA A 228 16.63 -30.42 -2.86
CA ALA A 228 17.57 -30.78 -3.89
C ALA A 228 18.45 -29.57 -4.13
N GLU A 229 19.60 -29.52 -3.44
CA GLU A 229 20.77 -28.81 -3.92
C GLU A 229 21.16 -29.45 -5.27
N GLU A 230 20.59 -28.94 -6.36
CA GLU A 230 21.28 -29.08 -7.64
C GLU A 230 22.51 -28.15 -7.59
N PRO A 231 23.72 -28.67 -7.80
CA PRO A 231 24.92 -27.85 -7.78
C PRO A 231 24.87 -26.89 -8.96
N SER A 232 24.67 -25.60 -8.67
CA SER A 232 24.95 -24.53 -9.63
C SER A 232 26.35 -24.75 -10.21
N PRO A 233 26.55 -24.69 -11.55
CA PRO A 233 27.86 -24.89 -12.15
C PRO A 233 28.86 -23.93 -11.49
N ALA A 234 30.03 -24.43 -11.10
CA ALA A 234 31.04 -23.64 -10.39
C ALA A 234 31.43 -22.42 -11.24
N ILE A 235 30.88 -21.26 -10.86
CA ILE A 235 31.11 -19.99 -11.54
C ILE A 235 32.59 -19.58 -11.33
N ASP A 236 33.36 -19.47 -12.41
CA ASP A 236 34.75 -18.98 -12.35
C ASP A 236 34.76 -17.45 -12.15
N THR A 237 34.67 -17.04 -10.89
CA THR A 237 34.67 -15.63 -10.48
C THR A 237 35.92 -14.87 -10.94
N ALA A 238 37.08 -15.54 -11.04
CA ALA A 238 38.32 -14.91 -11.49
C ALA A 238 38.27 -14.57 -12.98
N ALA A 239 37.72 -15.46 -13.80
CA ALA A 239 37.52 -15.21 -15.23
C ALA A 239 36.53 -14.06 -15.48
N ILE A 240 35.42 -14.00 -14.72
CA ILE A 240 34.41 -12.93 -14.81
C ILE A 240 35.03 -11.58 -14.45
N LEU A 241 35.70 -11.51 -13.31
CA LEU A 241 36.34 -10.28 -12.86
C LEU A 241 37.42 -9.83 -13.85
N LYS A 242 38.06 -10.72 -14.62
CA LYS A 242 39.03 -10.33 -15.65
C LYS A 242 38.38 -9.56 -16.82
N LYS A 243 37.11 -9.83 -17.12
CA LYS A 243 36.33 -9.12 -18.15
C LYS A 243 35.86 -7.74 -17.68
N ALA A 244 35.68 -7.56 -16.37
CA ALA A 244 35.19 -6.30 -15.80
C ALA A 244 36.20 -5.15 -15.93
N PRO A 245 35.79 -3.96 -16.42
CA PRO A 245 36.67 -2.80 -16.51
C PRO A 245 37.10 -2.31 -15.13
N LYS A 246 38.38 -1.92 -15.02
CA LYS A 246 38.89 -1.28 -13.81
C LYS A 246 38.28 0.10 -13.64
N SER A 247 37.84 0.43 -12.44
CA SER A 247 37.33 1.76 -12.10
C SER A 247 37.66 2.14 -10.66
N ARG A 248 37.74 3.46 -10.42
CA ARG A 248 37.80 3.99 -9.04
C ARG A 248 36.52 3.64 -8.27
N PHE A 249 36.60 3.71 -6.93
CA PHE A 249 35.43 3.58 -6.06
C PHE A 249 34.37 4.61 -6.49
N PRO A 250 33.14 4.17 -6.82
CA PRO A 250 32.16 5.05 -7.42
C PRO A 250 31.49 5.93 -6.36
N ALA A 251 31.26 7.19 -6.73
CA ALA A 251 30.55 8.15 -5.89
C ALA A 251 29.20 8.51 -6.51
N GLY A 252 28.14 8.50 -5.70
CA GLY A 252 26.83 9.03 -6.11
C GLY A 252 26.08 8.20 -7.15
N ILE A 253 26.29 6.87 -7.16
CA ILE A 253 25.47 5.91 -7.92
C ILE A 253 23.99 6.14 -7.59
N LYS A 254 23.15 6.05 -8.61
CA LYS A 254 21.69 6.03 -8.48
C LYS A 254 21.20 4.63 -8.84
N PRO A 255 20.34 4.01 -8.02
CA PRO A 255 19.74 2.72 -8.35
C PRO A 255 19.00 2.79 -9.68
N MET A 256 19.01 1.70 -10.44
CA MET A 256 18.16 1.59 -11.63
C MET A 256 16.69 1.66 -11.21
N LEU A 257 15.85 2.23 -12.07
CA LEU A 257 14.42 2.33 -11.82
C LEU A 257 13.70 1.33 -12.70
N ALA A 258 12.71 0.66 -12.11
CA ALA A 258 11.79 -0.16 -12.87
C ALA A 258 11.11 0.69 -13.96
N THR A 259 11.15 0.20 -15.19
CA THR A 259 10.36 0.73 -16.29
C THR A 259 8.92 0.28 -16.06
N LEU A 260 7.99 1.23 -16.00
CA LEU A 260 6.57 0.90 -15.89
C LEU A 260 6.10 0.25 -17.20
N VAL A 261 5.60 -0.98 -17.09
CA VAL A 261 4.95 -1.71 -18.18
C VAL A 261 3.48 -1.92 -17.81
N ASP A 262 2.60 -1.93 -18.82
CA ASP A 262 1.14 -1.98 -18.61
C ASP A 262 0.64 -3.39 -18.28
N GLU A 263 1.41 -4.42 -18.61
CA GLU A 263 1.10 -5.82 -18.33
C GLU A 263 2.37 -6.63 -18.07
N PRO A 264 2.31 -7.71 -17.27
CA PRO A 264 3.41 -8.65 -17.16
C PRO A 264 3.62 -9.33 -18.52
N PHE A 265 4.87 -9.39 -18.94
CA PHE A 265 5.29 -10.15 -20.11
C PHE A 265 6.11 -11.35 -19.65
N ASP A 266 6.26 -12.34 -20.53
CA ASP A 266 7.12 -13.52 -20.35
C ASP A 266 8.08 -13.55 -21.54
N ASP A 267 9.38 -13.46 -21.27
CA ASP A 267 10.42 -13.31 -22.28
C ASP A 267 11.69 -14.02 -21.79
N ASP A 268 12.29 -14.84 -22.66
CA ASP A 268 13.47 -15.67 -22.34
C ASP A 268 14.69 -14.82 -21.93
N ASP A 269 14.74 -13.54 -22.30
CA ASP A 269 15.81 -12.61 -21.90
C ASP A 269 15.59 -12.01 -20.49
N TRP A 270 14.50 -12.37 -19.80
CA TRP A 270 14.13 -11.80 -18.50
C TRP A 270 14.14 -12.83 -17.36
N GLN A 271 14.55 -12.35 -16.19
CA GLN A 271 14.40 -13.08 -14.93
C GLN A 271 13.40 -12.36 -14.02
N TYR A 272 12.59 -13.14 -13.32
CA TYR A 272 11.60 -12.63 -12.39
C TYR A 272 12.06 -12.86 -10.96
N GLU A 273 12.17 -11.78 -10.19
CA GLU A 273 12.39 -11.84 -8.76
C GLU A 273 11.11 -11.43 -8.01
N VAL A 274 10.92 -11.99 -6.81
CA VAL A 274 9.86 -11.52 -5.91
C VAL A 274 10.10 -10.04 -5.61
N LYS A 275 9.10 -9.22 -5.92
CA LYS A 275 9.13 -7.83 -5.54
C LYS A 275 8.99 -7.72 -4.02
N TRP A 276 10.03 -7.22 -3.37
CA TRP A 276 9.98 -6.87 -1.96
C TRP A 276 9.35 -5.48 -1.75
N ASP A 277 8.81 -5.25 -0.55
CA ASP A 277 8.17 -3.99 -0.15
C ASP A 277 8.95 -3.35 1.02
N GLY A 278 10.04 -2.68 0.66
CA GLY A 278 11.00 -2.10 1.59
C GLY A 278 11.58 -0.76 1.14
N TYR A 279 12.71 -0.38 1.76
CA TYR A 279 13.47 0.79 1.34
C TYR A 279 14.68 0.36 0.50
N ARG A 280 14.64 0.69 -0.80
CA ARG A 280 15.82 0.57 -1.67
C ARG A 280 17.00 1.31 -1.05
N ALA A 281 18.10 0.60 -0.87
CA ALA A 281 19.31 1.09 -0.21
C ALA A 281 20.56 0.64 -0.97
N LEU A 282 21.51 1.56 -1.09
CA LEU A 282 22.85 1.29 -1.58
C LEU A 282 23.80 1.19 -0.40
N ALA A 283 24.55 0.10 -0.31
CA ALA A 283 25.64 -0.05 0.64
C ALA A 283 26.98 0.20 -0.07
N PHE A 284 27.67 1.26 0.35
CA PHE A 284 29.03 1.57 -0.06
C PHE A 284 29.98 1.06 1.02
N ILE A 285 30.77 0.04 0.70
CA ILE A 285 31.73 -0.59 1.61
C ILE A 285 33.12 -0.36 1.03
N ASN A 286 33.97 0.37 1.74
CA ASN A 286 35.31 0.70 1.27
C ASN A 286 36.27 0.77 2.45
N LYS A 287 37.26 -0.13 2.49
CA LYS A 287 38.31 -0.19 3.52
C LYS A 287 37.77 -0.22 4.94
N GLY A 288 36.65 -0.90 5.16
CA GLY A 288 35.97 -1.01 6.44
C GLY A 288 35.06 0.17 6.80
N GLU A 289 35.03 1.24 6.00
CA GLU A 289 34.02 2.29 6.12
C GLU A 289 32.76 1.90 5.36
N VAL A 290 31.60 2.06 6.00
CA VAL A 290 30.29 1.73 5.43
C VAL A 290 29.38 2.93 5.42
N GLU A 291 28.85 3.24 4.24
CA GLU A 291 27.77 4.19 4.05
C GLU A 291 26.56 3.48 3.43
N LEU A 292 25.47 3.43 4.18
CA LEU A 292 24.18 2.90 3.76
C LEU A 292 23.28 4.07 3.40
N LEU A 293 22.92 4.18 2.12
CA LEU A 293 22.17 5.32 1.58
C LEU A 293 20.84 4.88 0.97
N SER A 294 19.78 5.60 1.27
CA SER A 294 18.52 5.47 0.52
C SER A 294 18.68 5.90 -0.94
N ARG A 295 17.71 5.55 -1.79
CA ARG A 295 17.56 6.06 -3.17
C ARG A 295 17.73 7.59 -3.30
N ASN A 296 17.33 8.35 -2.28
CA ASN A 296 17.41 9.82 -2.26
C ASN A 296 18.62 10.34 -1.48
N LYS A 297 19.67 9.52 -1.30
CA LYS A 297 20.93 9.86 -0.61
C LYS A 297 20.81 10.24 0.86
N LYS A 298 19.67 9.92 1.51
CA LYS A 298 19.56 10.01 2.97
C LYS A 298 20.33 8.85 3.60
N SER A 299 21.15 9.14 4.61
CA SER A 299 21.84 8.12 5.38
C SER A 299 20.87 7.25 6.16
N PHE A 300 21.15 5.97 6.14
CA PHE A 300 20.46 4.91 6.86
C PHE A 300 21.33 4.27 7.95
N ASN A 301 22.57 4.73 8.13
CA ASN A 301 23.53 4.18 9.08
C ASN A 301 22.97 4.11 10.51
N GLU A 302 22.41 5.21 11.00
CA GLU A 302 21.87 5.27 12.37
C GLU A 302 20.53 4.54 12.48
N LYS A 303 19.63 4.75 11.50
CA LYS A 303 18.28 4.19 11.56
C LYS A 303 18.29 2.67 11.42
N PHE A 304 19.13 2.11 10.56
CA PHE A 304 19.23 0.67 10.33
C PHE A 304 20.59 0.16 10.79
N TYR A 305 20.98 0.54 12.01
CA TYR A 305 22.27 0.21 12.60
C TYR A 305 22.62 -1.29 12.62
N PRO A 306 21.69 -2.26 12.75
CA PRO A 306 22.07 -3.68 12.71
C PRO A 306 22.66 -4.06 11.35
N ILE A 307 22.04 -3.58 10.26
CA ILE A 307 22.53 -3.81 8.90
C ILE A 307 23.87 -3.11 8.69
N HIS A 308 23.98 -1.85 9.11
CA HIS A 308 25.24 -1.11 9.04
C HIS A 308 26.38 -1.85 9.75
N LYS A 309 26.13 -2.35 10.97
CA LYS A 309 27.10 -3.11 11.76
C LYS A 309 27.53 -4.41 11.09
N ILE A 310 26.59 -5.15 10.49
CA ILE A 310 26.90 -6.39 9.75
C ILE A 310 27.81 -6.08 8.56
N LEU A 311 27.43 -5.08 7.76
CA LEU A 311 28.19 -4.67 6.57
C LEU A 311 29.58 -4.13 6.95
N SER A 312 29.72 -3.43 8.08
CA SER A 312 31.04 -2.99 8.58
C SER A 312 31.96 -4.14 8.97
N GLY A 313 31.41 -5.32 9.26
CA GLY A 313 32.19 -6.52 9.49
C GLY A 313 32.74 -7.17 8.22
N TRP A 314 32.23 -6.78 7.04
CA TRP A 314 32.65 -7.36 5.77
C TRP A 314 34.02 -6.82 5.35
N LYS A 315 34.96 -7.73 5.10
CA LYS A 315 36.32 -7.41 4.65
C LYS A 315 36.40 -7.38 3.12
N LEU A 316 35.56 -6.55 2.50
CA LEU A 316 35.48 -6.41 1.06
C LEU A 316 35.24 -4.95 0.68
N ASP A 317 35.73 -4.56 -0.51
CA ASP A 317 35.45 -3.27 -1.11
C ASP A 317 34.37 -3.49 -2.18
N ALA A 318 33.16 -2.97 -1.95
CA ALA A 318 32.04 -3.16 -2.85
C ALA A 318 31.02 -2.02 -2.80
N VAL A 319 30.22 -1.93 -3.86
CA VAL A 319 28.94 -1.21 -3.85
C VAL A 319 27.83 -2.18 -4.19
N ILE A 320 26.85 -2.25 -3.29
CA ILE A 320 25.77 -3.23 -3.32
C ILE A 320 24.45 -2.49 -3.39
N ASP A 321 23.57 -2.94 -4.27
CA ASP A 321 22.18 -2.49 -4.36
C ASP A 321 21.25 -3.55 -3.79
N GLY A 322 20.29 -3.09 -3.01
CA GLY A 322 19.40 -3.97 -2.28
C GLY A 322 18.22 -3.23 -1.69
N GLU A 323 17.48 -3.94 -0.85
CA GLU A 323 16.31 -3.44 -0.17
C GLU A 323 16.30 -3.86 1.29
N ILE A 324 16.07 -2.89 2.17
CA ILE A 324 15.93 -3.14 3.60
C ILE A 324 14.47 -3.44 3.88
N LEU A 325 14.23 -4.56 4.55
CA LEU A 325 12.94 -5.08 4.95
C LEU A 325 12.90 -5.30 6.45
N VAL A 326 11.69 -5.33 7.00
CA VAL A 326 11.43 -5.94 8.31
C VAL A 326 10.62 -7.19 8.07
N LEU A 327 11.17 -8.34 8.41
CA LEU A 327 10.48 -9.62 8.37
C LEU A 327 9.80 -9.90 9.70
N ASN A 328 8.68 -10.60 9.65
CA ASN A 328 8.07 -11.23 10.82
C ASN A 328 8.54 -12.68 10.96
N ASP A 329 8.11 -13.36 12.02
CA ASP A 329 8.45 -14.76 12.33
C ASP A 329 8.04 -15.77 11.25
N LYS A 330 7.31 -15.35 10.21
CA LYS A 330 6.91 -16.16 9.06
C LYS A 330 7.68 -15.80 7.78
N GLY A 331 8.71 -14.95 7.87
CA GLY A 331 9.50 -14.48 6.73
C GLY A 331 8.77 -13.49 5.82
N VAL A 332 7.62 -12.94 6.23
CA VAL A 332 6.84 -12.01 5.41
C VAL A 332 7.27 -10.57 5.71
N SER A 333 7.69 -9.85 4.67
CA SER A 333 8.09 -8.44 4.79
C SER A 333 6.89 -7.52 5.00
N ASN A 334 6.97 -6.59 5.95
CA ASN A 334 5.93 -5.57 6.18
C ASN A 334 6.51 -4.14 6.14
N PHE A 335 6.21 -3.40 5.06
CA PHE A 335 6.70 -2.04 4.84
C PHE A 335 6.39 -1.03 5.97
N GLY A 336 5.33 -1.26 6.74
CA GLY A 336 4.90 -0.36 7.80
C GLY A 336 5.60 -0.68 9.11
N ASN A 337 5.96 -1.95 9.32
CA ASN A 337 6.90 -2.29 10.38
C ASN A 337 8.24 -1.62 10.09
N LEU A 338 8.73 -1.65 8.85
CA LEU A 338 9.93 -0.92 8.43
C LEU A 338 9.83 0.61 8.63
N GLN A 339 8.68 1.22 8.29
CA GLN A 339 8.46 2.65 8.54
C GLN A 339 8.53 3.00 10.03
N ASN A 340 7.97 2.14 10.88
CA ASN A 340 7.88 2.34 12.33
C ASN A 340 9.03 1.68 13.12
N TRP A 341 9.96 1.02 12.44
CA TRP A 341 11.06 0.28 13.06
C TRP A 341 11.97 1.25 13.82
N ARG A 342 12.19 0.96 15.10
CA ARG A 342 13.05 1.76 15.99
C ARG A 342 14.18 0.92 16.58
N SER A 343 13.96 -0.37 16.76
CA SER A 343 14.92 -1.29 17.35
C SER A 343 14.64 -2.74 16.94
N GLU A 344 15.57 -3.64 17.24
CA GLU A 344 15.44 -5.09 17.00
C GLU A 344 14.17 -5.70 17.66
N ALA A 345 13.59 -5.04 18.68
CA ALA A 345 12.33 -5.45 19.28
C ALA A 345 11.11 -5.28 18.35
N ASP A 346 11.21 -4.48 17.29
CA ASP A 346 10.13 -4.20 16.33
C ASP A 346 10.14 -5.18 15.12
N GLY A 347 11.05 -6.14 15.11
CA GLY A 347 11.20 -7.16 14.07
C GLY A 347 12.61 -7.25 13.50
N GLU A 348 12.89 -8.35 12.80
CA GLU A 348 14.19 -8.62 12.19
C GLU A 348 14.39 -7.78 10.93
N LEU A 349 15.46 -6.99 10.92
CA LEU A 349 15.89 -6.28 9.71
C LEU A 349 16.66 -7.21 8.80
N VAL A 350 16.26 -7.24 7.54
CA VAL A 350 16.98 -7.97 6.49
C VAL A 350 17.32 -7.02 5.37
N PHE A 351 18.55 -7.11 4.85
CA PHE A 351 18.98 -6.42 3.65
C PHE A 351 19.05 -7.44 2.50
N TYR A 352 18.03 -7.46 1.66
CA TYR A 352 18.00 -8.29 0.46
C TYR A 352 18.83 -7.63 -0.63
N VAL A 353 19.83 -8.34 -1.13
CA VAL A 353 20.77 -7.83 -2.14
C VAL A 353 20.32 -8.31 -3.51
N PHE A 354 20.24 -7.39 -4.47
CA PHE A 354 19.87 -7.67 -5.86
C PHE A 354 21.10 -7.66 -6.75
N ASP A 355 21.85 -6.56 -6.70
CA ASP A 355 22.95 -6.30 -7.62
C ASP A 355 24.22 -5.95 -6.86
N LEU A 356 25.33 -6.53 -7.29
CA LEU A 356 26.66 -6.01 -7.01
C LEU A 356 26.96 -5.03 -8.15
N LEU A 357 27.25 -3.77 -7.83
CA LEU A 357 27.49 -2.71 -8.84
C LEU A 357 28.98 -2.45 -9.05
N TRP A 358 29.78 -2.65 -8.01
CA TRP A 358 31.22 -2.49 -8.04
C TRP A 358 31.86 -3.43 -7.02
N TYR A 359 33.01 -4.01 -7.37
CA TYR A 359 33.74 -4.93 -6.50
C TYR A 359 35.25 -4.83 -6.75
N ASP A 360 36.04 -4.64 -5.69
CA ASP A 360 37.51 -4.71 -5.68
C ASP A 360 38.20 -4.05 -6.89
N GLY A 361 37.92 -2.76 -7.11
CA GLY A 361 38.55 -1.98 -8.19
C GLY A 361 37.88 -2.14 -9.55
N LYS A 362 36.75 -2.84 -9.66
CA LYS A 362 36.11 -3.16 -10.94
C LYS A 362 34.64 -2.76 -10.98
N ASN A 363 34.26 -2.13 -12.08
CA ASN A 363 32.87 -1.89 -12.42
C ASN A 363 32.30 -3.17 -13.06
N ILE A 364 31.23 -3.68 -12.48
CA ILE A 364 30.59 -4.93 -12.92
C ILE A 364 29.21 -4.68 -13.53
N MET A 365 28.73 -3.43 -13.58
CA MET A 365 27.45 -3.06 -14.20
C MET A 365 27.40 -3.31 -15.71
N GLU A 366 28.56 -3.45 -16.37
CA GLU A 366 28.66 -3.75 -17.80
C GLU A 366 28.79 -5.25 -18.10
N LEU A 367 28.84 -6.08 -17.05
CA LEU A 367 28.86 -7.52 -17.23
C LEU A 367 27.43 -8.05 -17.46
N PRO A 368 27.27 -9.09 -18.28
CA PRO A 368 25.98 -9.75 -18.43
C PRO A 368 25.55 -10.41 -17.11
N LEU A 369 24.25 -10.45 -16.87
CA LEU A 369 23.66 -11.13 -15.71
C LEU A 369 23.96 -12.64 -15.73
N TRP A 370 23.96 -13.25 -16.92
CA TRP A 370 24.37 -14.63 -17.17
C TRP A 370 25.84 -14.69 -17.61
N GLN A 371 26.61 -15.63 -17.05
CA GLN A 371 28.06 -15.75 -17.26
C GLN A 371 28.47 -16.99 -18.04
#